data_AF-A0A2V6WXR2-F1
#
_entry.id   AF-A0A2V6WXR2-F1
#
_cell.length_a   1.000
_cell.length_b   1.000
_cell.length_c   1.000
_cell.angle_alpha   90.00
_cell.angle_beta   90.00
_cell.angle_gamma   90.00
#
_symmetry.space_group_name_H-M   'P 1'
#
loop_
_entity.id
_entity.type
_entity.pdbx_description
1 polymer ?
#
loop_
_entity_poly.entity_id
_entity_poly.type
_entity_poly.pdbx_seq_one_letter_code
_entity_poly.pdbx_strand_id
1 'polypeptide(L)' 'MTLAGLLGRAALRRGEADAVVDGGQRLSYAQLYRCAAAAGHGFRRLGVGRHARVLIALKNRLEHVVAHWALQ' A
#
# COMPACT_ATOMS: atom_id res chain seq x y z
N MET A 1 6.70 -0.44 16.42
CA MET A 1 6.98 -0.84 15.03
C MET A 1 5.67 -0.84 14.27
N THR A 2 5.50 -0.03 13.22
CA THR A 2 4.24 0.03 12.45
C THR A 2 4.30 -0.88 11.21
N LEU A 3 3.14 -1.23 10.66
CA LEU A 3 3.05 -1.96 9.40
C LEU A 3 3.69 -1.14 8.27
N ALA A 4 3.35 0.15 8.12
CA ALA A 4 3.99 1.02 7.13
C ALA A 4 5.54 1.03 7.25
N GLY A 5 6.07 1.01 8.48
CA GLY A 5 7.51 0.93 8.73
C GLY A 5 8.15 -0.43 8.39
N LEU A 6 7.37 -1.52 8.36
CA LEU A 6 7.84 -2.80 7.83
C LEU A 6 7.91 -2.76 6.30
N LEU A 7 6.89 -2.22 5.64
CA LEU A 7 6.87 -2.09 4.18
C LEU A 7 8.02 -1.22 3.67
N GLY A 8 8.26 -0.05 4.28
CA GLY A 8 9.39 0.81 3.90
C GLY A 8 10.74 0.12 4.05
N ARG A 9 10.91 -0.69 5.09
CA ARG A 9 12.14 -1.49 5.29
C ARG A 9 12.28 -2.63 4.27
N ALA A 10 11.18 -3.26 3.88
CA ALA A 10 11.18 -4.27 2.81
C ALA A 10 11.52 -3.65 1.45
N ALA A 11 10.95 -2.48 1.14
CA ALA A 11 11.26 -1.71 -0.07
C ALA A 11 12.75 -1.34 -0.18
N LEU A 12 13.41 -1.04 0.94
CA LEU A 12 14.85 -0.75 0.95
C LEU A 12 15.71 -2.01 0.82
N ARG A 13 15.35 -3.11 1.50
CA ARG A 13 16.21 -4.32 1.55
C ARG A 13 15.98 -5.31 0.41
N ARG A 14 14.77 -5.35 -0.14
CA ARG A 14 14.31 -6.33 -1.15
C ARG A 14 13.42 -5.64 -2.18
N GLY A 15 13.81 -4.43 -2.61
CA GLY A 15 12.99 -3.56 -3.44
C GLY A 15 12.47 -4.20 -4.73
N GLU A 16 13.31 -4.99 -5.41
CA GLU A 16 12.98 -5.67 -6.66
C GLU A 16 12.26 -7.01 -6.48
N ALA A 17 12.12 -7.52 -5.26
CA ALA A 17 11.39 -8.75 -5.02
C ALA A 17 9.88 -8.53 -5.14
N ASP A 18 9.17 -9.49 -5.72
CA ASP A 18 7.71 -9.46 -5.85
C ASP A 18 7.05 -9.40 -4.46
N ALA A 19 6.19 -8.40 -4.26
CA ALA A 19 5.39 -8.21 -3.05
C ALA A 19 3.93 -8.62 -3.26
N VAL A 20 3.39 -8.33 -4.44
CA VAL A 20 2.00 -8.67 -4.81
C VAL A 20 1.99 -9.19 -6.24
N VAL A 21 1.29 -10.30 -6.45
CA VAL A 21 1.01 -10.87 -7.76
C VAL A 21 -0.50 -11.04 -7.87
N ASP A 22 -1.11 -10.43 -8.87
CA ASP A 22 -2.53 -10.49 -9.16
C ASP A 22 -2.72 -10.82 -10.65
N GLY A 23 -2.87 -12.11 -10.95
CA GLY A 23 -2.86 -12.62 -12.33
C GLY A 23 -1.57 -12.23 -13.06
N GLY A 24 -1.71 -11.44 -14.13
CA GLY A 24 -0.57 -10.92 -14.90
C GLY A 24 0.09 -9.67 -14.32
N GLN A 25 -0.49 -9.04 -13.29
CA GLN A 25 0.05 -7.83 -12.67
C GLN A 25 0.98 -8.20 -11.51
N ARG A 26 2.09 -7.47 -11.40
CA ARG A 26 3.09 -7.64 -10.34
C ARG A 26 3.51 -6.29 -9.80
N LEU A 27 3.65 -6.21 -8.48
CA LEU A 27 4.33 -5.10 -7.82
C LEU A 27 5.47 -5.64 -6.98
N SER A 28 6.66 -5.10 -7.20
CA SER A 28 7.79 -5.27 -6.30
C SER A 28 7.57 -4.52 -4.99
N TYR A 29 8.32 -4.83 -3.93
CA TYR A 29 8.21 -4.11 -2.66
C TYR A 29 8.44 -2.60 -2.83
N ALA A 30 9.37 -2.20 -3.69
CA ALA A 30 9.61 -0.78 -3.97
C ALA A 30 8.43 -0.13 -4.71
N GLN A 31 7.81 -0.83 -5.65
CA GLN A 31 6.63 -0.35 -6.36
C GLN A 31 5.41 -0.26 -5.43
N LEU A 32 5.15 -1.29 -4.62
CA LEU A 32 4.06 -1.30 -3.64
C LEU A 32 4.19 -0.13 -2.66
N TYR A 33 5.39 0.13 -2.13
CA TYR A 33 5.64 1.26 -1.24
C TYR A 33 5.33 2.61 -1.90
N ARG A 34 5.78 2.82 -3.14
CA ARG A 34 5.49 4.05 -3.90
C ARG A 34 3.99 4.22 -4.18
N CYS A 35 3.32 3.16 -4.62
CA CYS A 35 1.87 3.18 -4.87
C CYS A 35 1.08 3.47 -3.59
N ALA A 36 1.44 2.81 -2.48
CA ALA A 36 0.80 3.03 -1.18
C ALA A 36 1.02 4.46 -0.66
N ALA A 37 2.23 5.00 -0.77
CA ALA A 37 2.52 6.38 -0.39
C ALA A 37 1.71 7.39 -1.22
N ALA A 38 1.67 7.20 -2.55
CA ALA A 38 0.88 8.05 -3.45
C ALA A 38 -0.62 7.99 -3.14
N ALA A 39 -1.17 6.79 -2.92
CA ALA A 39 -2.56 6.60 -2.53
C ALA A 39 -2.84 7.22 -1.14
N GLY A 40 -1.91 7.11 -0.19
CA GLY A 40 -2.00 7.72 1.14
C GLY A 40 -2.08 9.25 1.05
N HIS A 41 -1.30 9.88 0.18
CA HIS A 41 -1.45 11.30 -0.12
C HIS A 41 -2.83 11.62 -0.71
N GLY A 42 -3.37 10.77 -1.57
CA GLY A 42 -4.74 10.87 -2.09
C GLY A 42 -5.78 10.84 -0.98
N PHE A 43 -5.74 9.83 -0.10
CA PHE A 43 -6.64 9.72 1.04
C PHE A 43 -6.55 10.91 1.98
N ARG A 44 -5.33 11.42 2.23
CA ARG A 44 -5.14 12.64 3.03
C ARG A 44 -5.83 13.86 2.40
N ARG A 45 -5.78 14.02 1.07
CA ARG A 45 -6.51 15.09 0.37
C ARG A 45 -8.03 14.92 0.46
N LEU A 46 -8.52 13.70 0.66
CA LEU A 46 -9.93 13.40 0.92
C LEU A 46 -10.33 13.55 2.41
N GLY A 47 -9.43 14.02 3.26
CA GLY A 47 -9.70 14.25 4.69
C GLY A 47 -9.46 13.02 5.58
N VAL A 48 -8.92 11.92 5.05
CA VAL A 48 -8.55 10.77 5.87
C VAL A 48 -7.34 11.12 6.73
N GLY A 49 -7.58 11.16 8.04
CA GLY A 49 -6.58 11.48 9.06
C GLY A 49 -6.36 10.35 10.04
N ARG A 50 -5.58 10.64 11.09
CA ARG A 50 -5.34 9.70 12.18
C ARG A 50 -6.68 9.33 12.84
N HIS A 51 -6.87 8.06 13.17
CA HIS A 51 -8.11 7.50 13.75
C HIS A 51 -9.34 7.54 12.84
N ALA A 52 -9.22 7.98 11.59
CA ALA A 52 -10.29 7.86 10.61
C ALA A 52 -10.64 6.40 10.38
N ARG A 53 -11.94 6.11 10.23
CA ARG A 53 -12.44 4.79 9.87
C ARG A 53 -12.73 4.80 8.37
N VAL A 54 -12.05 3.93 7.63
CA VAL A 54 -12.20 3.83 6.17
C VAL A 54 -12.73 2.44 5.83
N LEU A 55 -13.86 2.38 5.13
CA LEU A 55 -14.37 1.14 4.56
C LEU A 55 -13.75 0.95 3.17
N ILE A 56 -13.14 -0.22 2.93
CA ILE A 56 -12.70 -0.63 1.60
C ILE A 56 -13.66 -1.72 1.08
N ALA A 57 -14.43 -1.39 0.04
CA ALA A 57 -15.33 -2.33 -0.63
C ALA A 57 -14.77 -2.70 -2.01
N LEU A 58 -13.74 -3.54 -2.01
CA LEU A 58 -13.08 -4.04 -3.23
C LEU A 58 -13.01 -5.57 -3.21
N LYS A 59 -13.00 -6.19 -4.39
CA LYS A 59 -12.67 -7.62 -4.54
C LYS A 59 -11.20 -7.87 -4.15
N ASN A 60 -10.80 -9.14 -4.10
CA ASN A 60 -9.38 -9.49 -3.96
C ASN A 60 -8.62 -9.15 -5.24
N ARG A 61 -8.13 -7.90 -5.32
CA ARG A 61 -7.41 -7.30 -6.45
C ARG A 61 -6.27 -6.43 -5.95
N LEU A 62 -5.29 -6.16 -6.81
CA LEU A 62 -4.09 -5.38 -6.49
C LEU A 62 -4.39 -4.05 -5.76
N GLU A 63 -5.42 -3.33 -6.17
CA GLU A 63 -5.81 -2.04 -5.59
C GLU A 63 -6.28 -2.17 -4.14
N HIS A 64 -6.83 -3.33 -3.74
CA HIS A 64 -7.16 -3.58 -2.34
C HIS A 64 -5.89 -3.59 -1.48
N VAL A 65 -4.82 -4.22 -1.96
CA VAL A 65 -3.54 -4.27 -1.24
C VAL A 65 -2.92 -2.86 -1.16
N VAL A 66 -2.93 -2.11 -2.26
CA VAL A 66 -2.45 -0.72 -2.27
C VAL A 66 -3.23 0.15 -1.29
N ALA A 67 -4.56 0.06 -1.29
CA ALA A 67 -5.41 0.81 -0.37
C ALA A 67 -5.17 0.42 1.09
N HIS A 68 -5.01 -0.87 1.38
CA HIS A 68 -4.71 -1.35 2.73
C HIS A 68 -3.40 -0.73 3.26
N TRP A 69 -2.32 -0.79 2.48
CA TRP A 69 -1.01 -0.24 2.87
C TRP A 69 -0.97 1.29 2.91
N ALA A 70 -1.77 1.97 2.08
CA ALA A 70 -1.90 3.42 2.09
C ALA A 70 -2.52 3.98 3.37
N LEU A 71 -3.23 3.14 4.14
CA LEU A 71 -3.94 3.48 5.37
C LEU A 71 -3.21 2.98 6.65
N GLN A 72 -1.99 2.44 6.52
CA GLN A 72 -1.15 2.00 7.64
C GLN A 72 -0.22 3.09 8.19
#